data_AF-A0A8T2SRY1-F1
#
_entry.id   AF-A0A8T2SRY1-F1
#
_cell.length_a   1.000
_cell.length_b   1.000
_cell.length_c   1.000
_cell.angle_alpha   90.00
_cell.angle_beta   90.00
_cell.angle_gamma   90.00
#
_symmetry.space_group_name_H-M   'P 1'
#
loop_
_entity.id
_entity.type
_entity.pdbx_description
1 polymer ?
#
loop_
_entity_poly.entity_id
_entity_poly.type
_entity_poly.pdbx_seq_one_letter_code
_entity_poly.pdbx_strand_id
1 'polypeptide(L)'
;MQVAEADKHEWQLKWFFPSYNFTLAILWAPYLIQYSVDQNDIAALHLDIPDREWTYQLQEFDISVFSTGYWHFRKGIFYANNTLLGGSDHAEVNVTKFDFLTEFRMAMETVLRYIATEYRGVAFLRTVTTDHFEHGLWDAGGKCNRTHPYASHDANMPWIQGQMNRVQIEEFEKAMALVNQGSPNLFLLNTTQSSFLRPDGHPDIYRGEEVPDSAPHDCLHWCMPGPVDMWNQLLLYALQRLNTLRLIPL
;
A
#
# COMPACT_ATOMS: atom_id res chain seq x y z
N MET A 1 24.08 1.85 12.79
CA MET A 1 22.78 2.38 12.35
C MET A 1 22.69 3.81 12.85
N GLN A 2 22.79 4.79 11.95
CA GLN A 2 22.45 6.18 12.28
C GLN A 2 21.07 6.42 11.69
N VAL A 3 20.10 6.77 12.54
CA VAL A 3 18.80 7.30 12.10
C VAL A 3 19.06 8.76 11.77
N ALA A 4 19.05 9.11 10.49
CA ALA A 4 19.11 10.50 10.07
C ALA A 4 17.66 11.00 10.05
N GLU A 5 17.34 11.90 10.98
CA GLU A 5 16.09 12.67 11.07
C GLU A 5 14.79 11.88 11.09
N ALA A 6 14.18 11.78 12.27
CA ALA A 6 12.73 11.64 12.39
C ALA A 6 12.18 13.04 12.69
N ASP A 7 11.84 13.80 11.65
CA ASP A 7 11.18 15.09 11.86
C ASP A 7 9.71 14.83 12.22
N LYS A 8 9.26 15.36 13.35
CA LYS A 8 7.98 14.98 14.00
C LYS A 8 6.73 15.35 13.19
N HIS A 9 6.88 16.02 12.06
CA HIS A 9 5.78 16.43 11.17
C HIS A 9 5.63 15.54 9.93
N GLU A 10 6.60 14.71 9.60
CA GLU A 10 6.61 13.90 8.38
C GLU A 10 6.89 12.45 8.77
N TRP A 11 5.96 11.54 8.49
CA TRP A 11 6.08 10.09 8.76
C TRP A 11 7.10 9.42 7.80
N GLN A 12 8.20 10.11 7.53
CA GLN A 12 9.32 9.64 6.72
C GLN A 12 10.42 9.11 7.65
N LEU A 13 10.95 7.94 7.34
CA LEU A 13 12.07 7.34 8.09
C LEU A 13 13.17 6.99 7.11
N LYS A 14 14.41 7.42 7.40
CA LYS A 14 15.59 7.07 6.61
C LYS A 14 16.67 6.45 7.50
N TRP A 15 17.14 5.27 7.10
CA TRP A 15 18.26 4.57 7.72
C TRP A 15 19.42 4.48 6.74
N PHE A 16 20.57 5.00 7.15
CA PHE A 16 21.82 4.85 6.40
C PHE A 16 22.68 3.74 7.00
N PHE A 17 23.19 2.87 6.12
CA PHE A 17 24.07 1.75 6.41
C PHE A 17 25.43 2.00 5.74
N PRO A 18 26.35 2.72 6.42
CA PRO A 18 27.61 3.18 5.81
C PRO A 18 28.48 2.05 5.26
N SER A 19 28.52 0.91 5.95
CA SER A 19 29.33 -0.26 5.57
C SER A 19 28.97 -0.84 4.20
N TYR A 20 27.74 -0.59 3.72
CA TYR A 20 27.23 -1.07 2.44
C TYR A 20 26.90 0.06 1.46
N ASN A 21 27.14 1.32 1.86
CA ASN A 21 26.63 2.50 1.16
C ASN A 21 25.14 2.35 0.75
N PHE A 22 24.34 1.85 1.69
CA PHE A 22 22.95 1.47 1.45
C PHE A 22 22.03 2.35 2.29
N THR A 23 20.97 2.85 1.67
CA THR A 23 19.93 3.63 2.34
C THR A 23 18.62 2.88 2.25
N LEU A 24 17.95 2.72 3.39
CA LEU A 24 16.56 2.26 3.45
C LEU A 24 15.69 3.44 3.86
N ALA A 25 14.60 3.68 3.13
CA ALA A 25 13.66 4.71 3.47
C ALA A 25 12.21 4.20 3.46
N ILE A 26 11.39 4.80 4.31
CA ILE A 26 9.94 4.70 4.27
C ILE A 26 9.42 6.11 4.04
N LEU A 27 8.63 6.30 2.99
CA LEU A 27 7.91 7.53 2.70
C LEU A 27 6.41 7.28 2.92
N TRP A 28 5.77 8.15 3.68
CA TRP A 28 4.36 8.02 4.00
C TRP A 28 3.49 8.79 3.01
N ALA A 29 2.88 8.05 2.08
CA ALA A 29 1.89 8.57 1.14
C ALA A 29 0.75 7.54 1.02
N PRO A 30 -0.19 7.51 1.99
CA PRO A 30 -1.14 6.41 2.15
C PRO A 30 -2.09 6.19 0.96
N TYR A 31 -2.35 7.25 0.19
CA TYR A 31 -3.16 7.22 -1.02
C TYR A 31 -2.32 7.19 -2.31
N LEU A 32 -1.02 7.47 -2.24
CA LEU A 32 -0.08 7.71 -3.36
C LEU A 32 -0.45 8.85 -4.33
N ILE A 33 -1.67 9.37 -4.25
CA ILE A 33 -2.15 10.58 -4.91
C ILE A 33 -2.21 11.75 -3.94
N GLN A 34 -2.21 12.97 -4.47
CA GLN A 34 -2.29 14.19 -3.68
C GLN A 34 -3.56 14.21 -2.83
N TYR A 35 -3.39 14.48 -1.56
CA TYR A 35 -4.50 14.59 -0.63
C TYR A 35 -4.29 15.68 0.42
N SER A 36 -5.38 16.05 1.09
CA SER A 36 -5.37 16.80 2.34
C SER A 36 -6.46 16.24 3.26
N VAL A 37 -6.29 16.37 4.57
CA VAL A 37 -7.27 15.90 5.55
C VAL A 37 -7.77 17.09 6.35
N ASP A 38 -9.10 17.24 6.46
CA ASP A 38 -9.70 18.31 7.24
C ASP A 38 -9.79 17.95 8.74
N GLN A 39 -10.29 18.90 9.53
CA GLN A 39 -10.49 18.72 10.98
C GLN A 39 -11.52 17.63 11.36
N ASN A 40 -12.36 17.21 10.41
CA ASN A 40 -13.34 16.14 10.58
C ASN A 40 -12.84 14.79 10.05
N ASP A 41 -11.53 14.70 9.74
CA ASP A 41 -10.89 13.50 9.22
C ASP A 41 -11.43 13.06 7.84
N ILE A 42 -11.91 14.02 7.05
CA ILE A 42 -12.33 13.83 5.67
C ILE A 42 -11.15 14.14 4.75
N ALA A 43 -10.76 13.16 3.94
CA ALA A 43 -9.69 13.29 2.97
C ALA A 43 -10.21 13.91 1.65
N ALA A 44 -9.67 15.04 1.24
CA ALA A 44 -9.86 15.56 -0.12
C ALA A 44 -8.76 14.95 -1.02
N LEU A 45 -9.13 14.03 -1.91
CA LEU A 45 -8.21 13.32 -2.81
C LEU A 45 -8.29 13.90 -4.23
N HIS A 46 -7.14 14.19 -4.83
CA HIS A 46 -7.02 14.55 -6.24
C HIS A 46 -6.59 13.32 -7.03
N LEU A 47 -7.56 12.61 -7.62
CA LEU A 47 -7.37 11.28 -8.21
C LEU A 47 -6.44 11.27 -9.44
N ASP A 48 -6.19 12.44 -10.03
CA ASP A 48 -5.39 12.68 -11.23
C ASP A 48 -4.00 13.28 -10.95
N ILE A 49 -3.64 13.48 -9.68
CA ILE A 49 -2.37 14.12 -9.28
C ILE A 49 -1.58 13.18 -8.36
N PRO A 50 -0.39 12.69 -8.75
CA PRO A 50 0.51 11.97 -7.85
C PRO A 50 0.92 12.81 -6.63
N ASP A 51 1.08 12.16 -5.47
CA ASP A 51 1.50 12.85 -4.26
C ASP A 51 2.95 13.37 -4.36
N ARG A 52 3.16 14.60 -3.92
CA ARG A 52 4.48 15.24 -3.88
C ARG A 52 5.42 14.59 -2.88
N GLU A 53 4.89 14.00 -1.81
CA GLU A 53 5.67 13.36 -0.74
C GLU A 53 6.67 12.33 -1.29
N TRP A 54 6.23 11.49 -2.23
CA TRP A 54 7.10 10.49 -2.84
C TRP A 54 7.65 10.92 -4.20
N THR A 55 6.92 11.72 -4.98
CA THR A 55 7.38 12.08 -6.33
C THR A 55 8.60 13.00 -6.33
N TYR A 56 8.78 13.86 -5.31
CA TYR A 56 9.96 14.73 -5.23
C TYR A 56 11.26 13.97 -5.04
N GLN A 57 11.24 12.91 -4.24
CA GLN A 57 12.43 12.12 -3.89
C GLN A 57 12.52 10.84 -4.74
N LEU A 58 11.58 10.62 -5.67
CA LEU A 58 11.46 9.37 -6.42
C LEU A 58 12.76 8.95 -7.10
N GLN A 59 13.46 9.91 -7.71
CA GLN A 59 14.71 9.65 -8.44
C GLN A 59 15.92 9.45 -7.52
N GLU A 60 15.80 9.68 -6.22
CA GLU A 60 16.87 9.45 -5.24
C GLU A 60 17.02 7.96 -4.88
N PHE A 61 16.01 7.13 -5.20
CA PHE A 61 16.00 5.72 -4.86
C PHE A 61 16.25 4.84 -6.10
N ASP A 62 17.17 3.89 -5.99
CA ASP A 62 17.43 2.90 -7.05
C ASP A 62 16.29 1.88 -7.19
N ILE A 63 15.65 1.55 -6.05
CA ILE A 63 14.56 0.59 -5.95
C ILE A 63 13.46 1.20 -5.07
N SER A 64 12.22 1.18 -5.55
CA SER A 64 11.05 1.67 -4.82
C SER A 64 9.94 0.63 -4.78
N VAL A 65 9.33 0.43 -3.61
CA VAL A 65 8.17 -0.47 -3.44
C VAL A 65 6.95 0.37 -3.08
N PHE A 66 5.98 0.41 -3.99
CA PHE A 66 4.73 1.13 -3.84
C PHE A 66 3.64 0.20 -3.31
N SER A 67 2.88 0.67 -2.33
CA SER A 67 1.68 -0.04 -1.88
C SER A 67 0.64 0.93 -1.33
N THR A 68 -0.61 0.72 -1.70
CA THR A 68 -1.79 1.42 -1.19
C THR A 68 -2.99 0.46 -1.15
N GLY A 69 -4.03 0.82 -0.42
CA GLY A 69 -5.26 0.04 -0.32
C GLY A 69 -6.23 0.63 0.70
N TYR A 70 -6.14 0.19 1.96
CA TYR A 70 -7.18 0.43 2.96
C TYR A 70 -7.46 1.90 3.30
N TRP A 71 -6.51 2.81 3.07
CA TRP A 71 -6.74 4.23 3.28
C TRP A 71 -7.86 4.79 2.38
N HIS A 72 -8.08 4.19 1.21
CA HIS A 72 -9.17 4.54 0.30
C HIS A 72 -10.58 4.21 0.87
N PHE A 73 -10.69 3.43 1.95
CA PHE A 73 -11.98 3.22 2.64
C PHE A 73 -12.36 4.37 3.60
N ARG A 74 -11.43 5.28 3.91
CA ARG A 74 -11.72 6.41 4.80
C ARG A 74 -12.70 7.39 4.14
N LYS A 75 -13.25 8.27 4.97
CA LYS A 75 -14.11 9.37 4.51
C LYS A 75 -13.36 10.22 3.48
N GLY A 76 -13.88 10.28 2.25
CA GLY A 76 -13.20 10.93 1.14
C GLY A 76 -14.12 11.83 0.30
N ILE A 77 -13.58 12.94 -0.21
CA ILE A 77 -14.13 13.77 -1.27
C ILE A 77 -13.13 13.74 -2.43
N PHE A 78 -13.63 13.49 -3.64
CA PHE A 78 -12.79 13.16 -4.78
C PHE A 78 -12.85 14.23 -5.86
N TYR A 79 -11.68 14.62 -6.33
CA TYR A 79 -11.48 15.62 -7.37
C TYR A 79 -10.69 15.02 -8.54
N ALA A 80 -10.98 15.49 -9.75
CA ALA A 80 -10.10 15.34 -10.90
C ALA A 80 -10.23 16.55 -11.83
N ASN A 81 -9.14 17.02 -12.44
CA ASN A 81 -9.10 18.22 -13.26
C ASN A 81 -9.76 19.43 -12.56
N ASN A 82 -9.46 19.62 -11.26
CA ASN A 82 -10.06 20.63 -10.40
C ASN A 82 -11.60 20.60 -10.31
N THR A 83 -12.23 19.47 -10.66
CA THR A 83 -13.68 19.28 -10.62
C THR A 83 -14.05 18.27 -9.53
N LEU A 84 -15.05 18.60 -8.72
CA LEU A 84 -15.63 17.70 -7.72
C LEU A 84 -16.35 16.55 -8.44
N LEU A 85 -15.89 15.32 -8.21
CA LEU A 85 -16.52 14.10 -8.74
C LEU A 85 -17.60 13.57 -7.80
N GLY A 86 -17.37 13.69 -6.49
CA GLY A 86 -18.26 13.18 -5.47
C GLY A 86 -17.53 12.86 -4.17
N GLY A 87 -18.12 12.01 -3.34
CA GLY A 87 -17.51 11.55 -2.09
C GLY A 87 -17.88 10.12 -1.74
N SER A 88 -17.11 9.55 -0.82
CA SER A 88 -17.35 8.22 -0.27
C SER A 88 -18.71 8.14 0.43
N ASP A 89 -19.27 6.93 0.54
CA ASP A 89 -20.53 6.70 1.25
C ASP A 89 -20.53 7.19 2.71
N HIS A 90 -19.35 7.25 3.34
CA HIS A 90 -19.18 7.61 4.74
C HIS A 90 -18.74 9.07 4.96
N ALA A 91 -18.56 9.87 3.91
CA ALA A 91 -18.04 11.22 4.05
C ALA A 91 -19.02 12.18 4.78
N GLU A 92 -20.29 11.80 4.94
CA GLU A 92 -21.32 12.57 5.67
C GLU A 92 -21.48 14.03 5.17
N VAL A 93 -21.11 14.28 3.91
CA VAL A 93 -21.20 15.57 3.23
C VAL A 93 -22.22 15.52 2.09
N ASN A 94 -22.83 16.66 1.78
CA ASN A 94 -23.85 16.77 0.73
C ASN A 94 -23.22 16.82 -0.68
N VAL A 95 -22.67 15.69 -1.13
CA VAL A 95 -22.09 15.51 -2.46
C VAL A 95 -22.63 14.24 -3.10
N THR A 96 -22.54 14.12 -4.42
CA THR A 96 -22.89 12.90 -5.13
C THR A 96 -22.02 11.75 -4.64
N LYS A 97 -22.64 10.59 -4.38
CA LYS A 97 -21.92 9.37 -4.02
C LYS A 97 -21.03 8.93 -5.15
N PHE A 98 -19.80 8.56 -4.82
CA PHE A 98 -18.81 8.11 -5.78
C PHE A 98 -18.38 6.69 -5.44
N ASP A 99 -18.36 5.81 -6.45
CA ASP A 99 -18.07 4.39 -6.26
C ASP A 99 -16.59 4.17 -5.89
N PHE A 100 -16.37 3.36 -4.84
CA PHE A 100 -15.05 3.07 -4.30
C PHE A 100 -14.11 2.42 -5.34
N LEU A 101 -14.59 1.46 -6.12
CA LEU A 101 -13.73 0.78 -7.10
C LEU A 101 -13.37 1.70 -8.26
N THR A 102 -14.26 2.63 -8.61
CA THR A 102 -14.01 3.69 -9.59
C THR A 102 -12.94 4.66 -9.08
N GLU A 103 -13.08 5.13 -7.84
CA GLU A 103 -12.08 5.97 -7.15
C GLU A 103 -10.70 5.30 -7.13
N PHE A 104 -10.65 4.09 -6.59
CA PHE A 104 -9.41 3.34 -6.43
C PHE A 104 -8.74 3.07 -7.78
N ARG A 105 -9.53 2.77 -8.81
CA ARG A 105 -9.01 2.58 -10.18
C ARG A 105 -8.39 3.84 -10.75
N MET A 106 -9.01 5.01 -10.58
CA MET A 106 -8.45 6.27 -11.06
C MET A 106 -7.14 6.60 -10.34
N ALA A 107 -7.07 6.41 -9.02
CA ALA A 107 -5.84 6.59 -8.25
C ALA A 107 -4.72 5.65 -8.74
N MET A 108 -5.03 4.35 -8.93
CA MET A 108 -4.06 3.37 -9.42
C MET A 108 -3.60 3.67 -10.85
N GLU A 109 -4.50 4.11 -11.74
CA GLU A 109 -4.15 4.53 -13.10
C GLU A 109 -3.14 5.68 -13.07
N THR A 110 -3.43 6.74 -12.31
CA THR A 110 -2.57 7.92 -12.17
C THR A 110 -1.19 7.54 -11.66
N VAL A 111 -1.13 6.78 -10.56
CA VAL A 111 0.13 6.41 -9.89
C VAL A 111 0.98 5.51 -10.79
N LEU A 112 0.39 4.45 -11.36
CA LEU A 112 1.16 3.48 -12.14
C LEU A 112 1.60 4.05 -13.49
N ARG A 113 0.78 4.90 -14.11
CA ARG A 113 1.17 5.66 -15.29
C ARG A 113 2.38 6.54 -14.98
N TYR A 114 2.34 7.31 -13.89
CA TYR A 114 3.45 8.19 -13.50
C TYR A 114 4.73 7.41 -13.24
N ILE A 115 4.67 6.30 -12.49
CA ILE A 115 5.83 5.45 -12.24
C ILE A 115 6.40 4.92 -13.55
N ALA A 116 5.56 4.41 -14.44
CA ALA A 116 5.97 3.82 -15.71
C ALA A 116 6.63 4.83 -16.67
N THR A 117 6.25 6.12 -16.64
CA THR A 117 6.81 7.14 -17.55
C THR A 117 7.97 7.93 -16.95
N GLU A 118 7.91 8.24 -15.66
CA GLU A 118 8.82 9.19 -15.01
C GLU A 118 9.95 8.51 -14.23
N TYR A 119 9.70 7.35 -13.59
CA TYR A 119 10.71 6.72 -12.74
C TYR A 119 11.80 6.05 -13.58
N ARG A 120 13.06 6.21 -13.18
CA ARG A 120 14.21 5.59 -13.85
C ARG A 120 14.80 4.39 -13.09
N GLY A 121 14.50 4.27 -11.80
CA GLY A 121 14.86 3.11 -10.98
C GLY A 121 13.91 1.92 -11.19
N VAL A 122 14.04 0.90 -10.34
CA VAL A 122 13.20 -0.30 -10.36
C VAL A 122 12.04 -0.14 -9.37
N ALA A 123 10.82 -0.12 -9.89
CA ALA A 123 9.60 -0.06 -9.10
C ALA A 123 8.96 -1.45 -8.94
N PHE A 124 8.44 -1.70 -7.74
CA PHE A 124 7.51 -2.80 -7.47
C PHE A 124 6.18 -2.23 -7.01
N LEU A 125 5.08 -2.67 -7.61
CA LEU A 125 3.76 -2.57 -7.01
C LEU A 125 3.54 -3.79 -6.11
N ARG A 126 3.52 -3.60 -4.79
CA ARG A 126 3.02 -4.61 -3.85
C ARG A 126 1.50 -4.47 -3.77
N THR A 127 0.79 -5.52 -4.18
CA THR A 127 -0.67 -5.50 -4.17
C THR A 127 -1.24 -5.49 -2.74
N VAL A 128 -2.51 -5.12 -2.63
CA VAL A 128 -3.25 -5.01 -1.38
C VAL A 128 -3.12 -6.29 -0.54
N THR A 129 -2.84 -6.14 0.75
CA THR A 129 -2.88 -7.25 1.73
C THR A 129 -4.32 -7.47 2.18
N THR A 130 -4.62 -8.57 2.87
CA THR A 130 -5.99 -8.82 3.34
C THR A 130 -6.09 -8.70 4.85
N ASP A 131 -7.10 -7.98 5.30
CA ASP A 131 -7.58 -8.05 6.67
C ASP A 131 -8.33 -9.37 6.90
N HIS A 132 -8.45 -9.77 8.18
CA HIS A 132 -9.14 -10.99 8.57
C HIS A 132 -10.10 -10.75 9.75
N PHE A 133 -10.97 -9.74 9.62
CA PHE A 133 -12.03 -9.55 10.61
C PHE A 133 -13.07 -10.68 10.52
N GLU A 134 -13.23 -11.41 11.62
CA GLU A 134 -14.25 -12.43 11.80
C GLU A 134 -15.25 -12.01 12.87
N HIS A 135 -16.50 -12.45 12.71
CA HIS A 135 -17.59 -12.21 13.67
C HIS A 135 -17.94 -10.74 13.92
N GLY A 136 -17.49 -9.81 13.07
CA GLY A 136 -17.79 -8.39 13.14
C GLY A 136 -16.95 -7.58 12.16
N LEU A 137 -17.25 -6.29 12.03
CA LEU A 137 -16.42 -5.34 11.31
C LEU A 137 -15.30 -4.81 12.22
N TRP A 138 -14.36 -4.06 11.63
CA TRP A 138 -13.26 -3.44 12.35
C TRP A 138 -13.70 -2.54 13.52
N ASP A 139 -14.85 -1.88 13.39
CA ASP A 139 -15.48 -1.01 14.39
C ASP A 139 -16.69 -1.65 15.10
N ALA A 140 -17.01 -2.90 14.75
CA ALA A 140 -18.19 -3.61 15.25
C ALA A 140 -17.83 -4.97 15.87
N GLY A 141 -16.70 -5.03 16.60
CA GLY A 141 -16.31 -6.18 17.40
C GLY A 141 -15.69 -7.36 16.63
N GLY A 142 -15.26 -7.14 15.39
CA GLY A 142 -14.52 -8.12 14.60
C GLY A 142 -13.19 -8.51 15.26
N LYS A 143 -12.76 -9.75 15.04
CA LYS A 143 -11.56 -10.36 15.66
C LYS A 143 -10.77 -11.21 14.67
N CYS A 144 -9.52 -11.53 15.00
CA CYS A 144 -8.63 -12.34 14.15
C CYS A 144 -7.76 -13.26 15.00
N ASN A 145 -8.38 -14.04 15.88
CA ASN A 145 -7.69 -14.91 16.83
C ASN A 145 -7.31 -16.29 16.26
N ARG A 146 -7.26 -16.44 14.92
CA ARG A 146 -6.80 -17.67 14.28
C ARG A 146 -5.32 -17.88 14.56
N THR A 147 -4.92 -19.13 14.77
CA THR A 147 -3.52 -19.51 15.08
C THR A 147 -2.89 -20.36 13.98
N HIS A 148 -3.63 -20.61 12.90
CA HIS A 148 -3.17 -21.41 11.77
C HIS A 148 -3.56 -20.75 10.43
N PRO A 149 -2.72 -20.92 9.39
CA PRO A 149 -3.05 -20.52 8.03
C PRO A 149 -4.34 -21.16 7.55
N TYR A 150 -4.98 -20.55 6.56
CA TYR A 150 -6.04 -21.24 5.81
C TYR A 150 -5.47 -22.43 5.03
N ALA A 151 -6.23 -23.53 4.99
CA ALA A 151 -6.02 -24.54 3.97
C ALA A 151 -6.46 -23.97 2.61
N SER A 152 -5.70 -24.25 1.55
CA SER A 152 -5.89 -23.62 0.23
C SER A 152 -7.26 -23.87 -0.41
N HIS A 153 -8.01 -24.88 0.05
CA HIS A 153 -9.34 -25.23 -0.47
C HIS A 153 -10.50 -24.69 0.37
N ASP A 154 -10.22 -24.15 1.56
CA ASP A 154 -11.26 -23.75 2.52
C ASP A 154 -11.56 -22.25 2.51
N ALA A 155 -10.85 -21.48 1.68
CA ALA A 155 -10.82 -20.02 1.81
C ALA A 155 -11.22 -19.33 0.49
N ASN A 156 -12.36 -18.63 0.54
CA ASN A 156 -12.78 -17.71 -0.51
C ASN A 156 -12.37 -16.29 -0.13
N MET A 157 -11.53 -15.66 -0.96
CA MET A 157 -11.10 -14.28 -0.74
C MET A 157 -12.34 -13.37 -0.68
N PRO A 158 -12.44 -12.47 0.31
CA PRO A 158 -13.57 -11.57 0.36
C PRO A 158 -13.59 -10.67 -0.87
N TRP A 159 -14.80 -10.35 -1.32
CA TRP A 159 -15.03 -9.76 -2.65
C TRP A 159 -14.24 -8.47 -2.86
N ILE A 160 -14.20 -7.59 -1.85
CA ILE A 160 -13.59 -6.27 -2.00
C ILE A 160 -12.08 -6.33 -2.19
N GLN A 161 -11.35 -7.15 -1.42
CA GLN A 161 -9.91 -7.33 -1.57
C GLN A 161 -9.59 -8.01 -2.90
N GLY A 162 -10.43 -8.95 -3.35
CA GLY A 162 -10.35 -9.54 -4.68
C GLY A 162 -10.52 -8.50 -5.81
N GLN A 163 -11.48 -7.59 -5.67
CA GLN A 163 -11.68 -6.50 -6.64
C GLN A 163 -10.53 -5.49 -6.62
N MET A 164 -10.03 -5.10 -5.43
CA MET A 164 -8.88 -4.21 -5.33
C MET A 164 -7.63 -4.81 -5.97
N ASN A 165 -7.34 -6.10 -5.71
CA ASN A 165 -6.25 -6.80 -6.37
C ASN A 165 -6.42 -6.83 -7.89
N ARG A 166 -7.63 -7.11 -8.37
CA ARG A 166 -7.96 -7.07 -9.79
C ARG A 166 -7.71 -5.69 -10.40
N VAL A 167 -8.18 -4.61 -9.76
CA VAL A 167 -7.93 -3.23 -10.20
C VAL A 167 -6.43 -2.96 -10.30
N GLN A 168 -5.66 -3.31 -9.27
CA GLN A 168 -4.21 -3.12 -9.25
C GLN A 168 -3.50 -3.86 -10.38
N ILE A 169 -3.91 -5.10 -10.68
CA ILE A 169 -3.35 -5.90 -11.79
C ILE A 169 -3.72 -5.28 -13.14
N GLU A 170 -4.99 -4.95 -13.36
CA GLU A 170 -5.46 -4.37 -14.63
C GLU A 170 -4.78 -3.02 -14.93
N GLU A 171 -4.64 -2.14 -13.94
CA GLU A 171 -3.94 -0.86 -14.12
C GLU A 171 -2.43 -1.04 -14.27
N PHE A 172 -1.83 -2.04 -13.62
CA PHE A 172 -0.43 -2.41 -13.85
C PHE A 172 -0.19 -2.86 -15.29
N GLU A 173 -1.04 -3.73 -15.83
CA GLU A 173 -0.94 -4.21 -17.20
C GLU A 173 -1.07 -3.06 -18.22
N LYS A 174 -2.00 -2.12 -17.97
CA LYS A 174 -2.12 -0.90 -18.79
C LYS A 174 -0.87 -0.03 -18.73
N ALA A 175 -0.31 0.20 -17.54
CA ALA A 175 0.91 0.98 -17.38
C ALA A 175 2.10 0.32 -18.12
N MET A 176 2.24 -1.00 -18.01
CA MET A 176 3.26 -1.78 -18.72
C MET A 176 3.12 -1.66 -20.25
N ALA A 177 1.89 -1.59 -20.78
CA ALA A 177 1.67 -1.38 -22.21
C ALA A 177 2.12 0.01 -22.72
N LEU A 178 2.33 0.99 -21.84
CA LEU A 178 2.90 2.29 -22.21
C LEU A 178 4.42 2.20 -22.42
N VAL A 179 5.09 1.26 -21.76
CA VAL A 179 6.56 1.10 -21.75
C VAL A 179 7.05 0.21 -22.91
N ASN A 180 6.19 -0.10 -23.89
CA ASN A 180 6.38 -1.03 -25.02
C ASN A 180 7.61 -0.78 -25.94
N GLN A 181 8.52 0.14 -25.61
CA GLN A 181 9.74 0.43 -26.37
C GLN A 181 11.04 0.21 -25.57
N GLY A 182 10.99 -0.28 -24.33
CA GLY A 182 12.17 -0.48 -23.47
C GLY A 182 12.10 -1.71 -22.55
N SER A 183 13.16 -1.92 -21.75
CA SER A 183 13.11 -2.90 -20.66
C SER A 183 12.20 -2.35 -19.56
N PRO A 184 11.19 -3.12 -19.10
CA PRO A 184 10.30 -2.63 -18.07
C PRO A 184 11.06 -2.46 -16.75
N ASN A 185 10.82 -1.34 -16.09
CA ASN A 185 11.35 -1.05 -14.76
C ASN A 185 10.24 -1.07 -13.68
N LEU A 186 9.03 -1.49 -14.04
CA LEU A 186 7.89 -1.64 -13.15
C LEU A 186 7.51 -3.13 -13.07
N PHE A 187 7.44 -3.66 -11.85
CA PHE A 187 7.20 -5.08 -11.57
C PHE A 187 6.04 -5.26 -10.59
N LEU A 188 5.35 -6.38 -10.70
CA LEU A 188 4.25 -6.72 -9.80
C LEU A 188 4.74 -7.70 -8.73
N LEU A 189 4.58 -7.31 -7.47
CA LEU A 189 4.74 -8.17 -6.30
C LEU A 189 3.34 -8.51 -5.77
N ASN A 190 2.68 -9.51 -6.37
CA ASN A 190 1.32 -9.89 -6.00
C ASN A 190 1.31 -10.69 -4.69
N THR A 191 1.03 -10.00 -3.59
CA THR A 191 0.98 -10.57 -2.23
C THR A 191 -0.43 -10.83 -1.74
N THR A 192 -1.47 -10.51 -2.50
CA THR A 192 -2.86 -10.55 -1.99
C THR A 192 -3.27 -11.96 -1.60
N GLN A 193 -3.08 -12.95 -2.47
CA GLN A 193 -3.43 -14.34 -2.16
C GLN A 193 -2.58 -14.91 -1.01
N SER A 194 -1.28 -14.60 -1.00
CA SER A 194 -0.38 -15.14 0.01
C SER A 194 -0.60 -14.49 1.39
N SER A 195 -1.08 -13.25 1.44
CA SER A 195 -1.56 -12.61 2.66
C SER A 195 -2.90 -13.20 3.11
N PHE A 196 -3.82 -13.45 2.18
CA PHE A 196 -5.12 -14.04 2.48
C PHE A 196 -5.05 -15.42 3.13
N LEU A 197 -4.05 -16.22 2.76
CA LEU A 197 -3.87 -17.53 3.38
C LEU A 197 -3.34 -17.45 4.83
N ARG A 198 -3.09 -16.26 5.37
CA ARG A 198 -2.40 -16.06 6.66
C ARG A 198 -3.23 -15.29 7.69
N PRO A 199 -4.47 -15.72 8.03
CA PRO A 199 -5.23 -15.09 9.11
C PRO A 199 -4.52 -15.19 10.48
N ASP A 200 -3.57 -16.13 10.62
CA ASP A 200 -2.71 -16.31 11.79
C ASP A 200 -1.63 -15.25 11.96
N GLY A 201 -1.48 -14.34 11.01
CA GLY A 201 -0.41 -13.36 10.98
C GLY A 201 -0.72 -12.02 11.65
N HIS A 202 -1.93 -11.83 12.17
CA HIS A 202 -2.38 -10.54 12.72
C HIS A 202 -2.06 -10.40 14.21
N PRO A 203 -1.81 -9.17 14.71
CA PRO A 203 -1.62 -8.89 16.13
C PRO A 203 -2.85 -9.20 16.98
N ASP A 204 -4.06 -9.05 16.43
CA ASP A 204 -5.31 -9.17 17.19
C ASP A 204 -5.33 -8.19 18.37
N ILE A 205 -5.30 -8.67 19.62
CA ILE A 205 -5.18 -7.83 20.83
C ILE A 205 -3.73 -7.49 21.18
N TYR A 206 -2.74 -8.20 20.64
CA TYR A 206 -1.34 -8.13 21.04
C TYR A 206 -0.62 -6.97 20.34
N ARG A 207 -0.98 -5.75 20.74
CA ARG A 207 -0.35 -4.50 20.27
C ARG A 207 0.66 -3.97 21.27
N GLY A 208 1.44 -2.96 20.85
CA GLY A 208 2.41 -2.29 21.72
C GLY A 208 1.75 -1.73 22.99
N GLU A 209 2.53 -1.59 24.07
CA GLU A 209 2.05 -1.22 25.41
C GLU A 209 1.28 0.12 25.48
N GLU A 210 1.44 0.97 24.46
CA GLU A 210 0.75 2.27 24.37
C GLU A 210 -0.71 2.16 23.91
N VAL A 211 -1.14 0.99 23.40
CA VAL A 211 -2.50 0.79 22.89
C VAL A 211 -3.44 0.35 24.02
N PRO A 212 -4.55 1.07 24.29
CA PRO A 212 -5.49 0.69 25.34
C PRO A 212 -6.15 -0.67 25.08
N ASP A 213 -6.44 -1.42 26.15
CA ASP A 213 -7.18 -2.71 26.08
C ASP A 213 -8.57 -2.57 25.42
N SER A 214 -9.14 -1.36 25.44
CA SER A 214 -10.42 -1.06 24.81
C SER A 214 -10.34 -0.83 23.30
N ALA A 215 -9.13 -0.80 22.72
CA ALA A 215 -8.96 -0.56 21.28
C ALA A 215 -9.51 -1.75 20.46
N PRO A 216 -10.18 -1.50 19.33
CA PRO A 216 -10.70 -2.57 18.45
C PRO A 216 -9.58 -3.50 17.99
N HIS A 217 -9.83 -4.80 17.83
CA HIS A 217 -8.81 -5.78 17.43
C HIS A 217 -8.08 -5.35 16.15
N ASP A 218 -6.76 -5.54 16.08
CA ASP A 218 -5.98 -5.23 14.89
C ASP A 218 -5.85 -6.45 13.99
N CYS A 219 -6.76 -6.49 13.01
CA CYS A 219 -6.82 -7.53 12.00
C CYS A 219 -6.40 -7.02 10.63
N LEU A 220 -5.70 -5.89 10.58
CA LEU A 220 -5.25 -5.23 9.36
C LEU A 220 -3.71 -5.26 9.25
N HIS A 221 -3.02 -4.95 10.35
CA HIS A 221 -1.56 -5.00 10.42
C HIS A 221 -1.05 -6.41 10.70
N TRP A 222 0.26 -6.59 10.66
CA TRP A 222 0.89 -7.91 10.67
C TRP A 222 1.95 -8.00 11.75
N CYS A 223 2.00 -9.13 12.44
CA CYS A 223 3.06 -9.46 13.38
C CYS A 223 4.42 -9.51 12.69
N MET A 224 5.46 -9.14 13.45
CA MET A 224 6.87 -9.29 13.07
C MET A 224 7.63 -10.05 14.16
N PRO A 225 8.34 -11.15 13.85
CA PRO A 225 8.40 -11.83 12.55
C PRO A 225 7.05 -12.44 12.14
N GLY A 226 6.81 -12.63 10.84
CA GLY A 226 5.49 -13.04 10.33
C GLY A 226 5.35 -13.04 8.81
N PRO A 227 4.11 -12.96 8.27
CA PRO A 227 3.86 -12.96 6.82
C PRO A 227 4.60 -11.86 6.04
N VAL A 228 4.91 -10.73 6.68
CA VAL A 228 5.71 -9.67 6.08
C VAL A 228 7.11 -10.15 5.63
N ASP A 229 7.69 -11.12 6.34
CA ASP A 229 9.01 -11.66 6.03
C ASP A 229 8.98 -12.43 4.70
N MET A 230 7.87 -13.13 4.42
CA MET A 230 7.67 -13.80 3.14
C MET A 230 7.60 -12.80 1.99
N TRP A 231 6.92 -11.66 2.16
CA TRP A 231 6.87 -10.63 1.12
C TRP A 231 8.25 -10.04 0.85
N ASN A 232 9.03 -9.80 1.90
CA ASN A 232 10.42 -9.35 1.78
C ASN A 232 11.32 -10.39 1.11
N GLN A 233 11.12 -11.68 1.37
CA GLN A 233 11.83 -12.75 0.66
C GLN A 233 11.46 -12.82 -0.83
N LEU A 234 10.19 -12.61 -1.18
CA LEU A 234 9.76 -12.54 -2.58
C LEU A 234 10.38 -11.34 -3.29
N LEU A 235 10.42 -10.18 -2.64
CA LEU A 235 11.12 -9.00 -3.16
C LEU A 235 12.61 -9.28 -3.38
N LEU A 236 13.29 -9.85 -2.39
CA LEU A 236 14.71 -10.21 -2.49
C LEU A 236 14.97 -11.16 -3.67
N TYR A 237 14.15 -12.21 -3.81
CA TYR A 237 14.25 -13.14 -4.92
C TYR A 237 14.02 -12.47 -6.27
N ALA A 238 13.04 -11.57 -6.38
CA ALA A 238 12.80 -10.80 -7.60
C ALA A 238 14.01 -9.92 -7.95
N LEU A 239 14.59 -9.20 -6.96
CA LEU A 239 15.80 -8.39 -7.15
C LEU A 239 17.01 -9.23 -7.59
N GLN A 240 17.18 -10.44 -7.06
CA GLN A 240 18.24 -11.36 -7.52
C GLN A 240 18.06 -11.76 -8.99
N ARG A 241 16.82 -11.96 -9.45
CA ARG A 241 16.50 -12.31 -10.84
C ARG A 241 16.74 -11.17 -11.82
N LEU A 242 16.53 -9.93 -11.40
CA LEU A 242 16.73 -8.73 -12.22
C LEU A 242 18.22 -8.36 -12.40
N ASN A 243 19.15 -9.11 -11.80
CA ASN A 243 20.58 -8.76 -11.70
C ASN A 243 20.85 -7.38 -11.09
N THR A 244 19.85 -6.74 -10.46
CA THR A 244 20.00 -5.43 -9.78
C THR A 244 20.88 -5.52 -8.55
N LEU A 245 21.05 -6.71 -7.96
CA LEU A 245 21.91 -6.94 -6.80
C LEU A 245 23.41 -7.12 -7.11
N ARG A 246 23.86 -6.91 -8.35
CA ARG A 246 25.31 -6.84 -8.66
C ARG A 246 26.01 -5.60 -8.03
N LEU A 247 25.26 -4.71 -7.38
CA LEU A 247 25.76 -3.50 -6.73
C LEU A 247 26.20 -3.69 -5.27
N ILE A 248 26.00 -4.85 -4.67
CA ILE A 248 26.49 -5.15 -3.31
C ILE A 248 27.36 -6.42 -3.39
N PRO A 249 28.69 -6.29 -3.48
CA PRO A 249 29.55 -7.44 -3.21
C PRO A 249 29.36 -7.84 -1.73
N LEU A 250 28.92 -9.08 -1.51
CA LEU A 250 28.99 -9.73 -0.21
C LEU A 250 30.44 -9.90 0.23
#